data_AF-A0A7V8YDH8-F1
#
_entry.id   AF-A0A7V8YDH8-F1
#
_cell.length_a   1.000
_cell.length_b   1.000
_cell.length_c   1.000
_cell.angle_alpha   90.00
_cell.angle_beta   90.00
_cell.angle_gamma   90.00
#
_symmetry.space_group_name_H-M   'P 1'
#
loop_
_entity.id
_entity.type
_entity.pdbx_description
1 polymer ?
#
loop_
_entity_poly.entity_id
_entity_poly.type
_entity_poly.pdbx_seq_one_letter_code
_entity_poly.pdbx_strand_id
1 'polypeptide(L)'
;CDVCAAGRDDTDADGDNTPDSCDPCPQDAPDDSDGDGVCDASDACLGDDGADDDGDDVPNACDTCLAGPDTEDRDLDGVADACDLCPDDLTDDSDGDSVCDSADVCPGGNDLTDSDGDLIPNACDDCDAEVTDDDGDGVPNACDPCPDDALDDSDADGICDSADVCLGDDLADADADTVPDACDVCPNGDDLVDPDGDLVPSSCDLCPNDLFDDSDADGVCDSLDACAGQDDGADRDFDLVPDSCDVCPDDIGDDSDGDGSCDSADLCPGFPDGANADLDAIPDGCDDCPLDAAGDSDGDGVCDGVDQCLGDDLADSDTDGVADGCDACPGAPDSADIDLDGMPDDCDDCPESATGDTDGDAVCDDVDRCPGFDDTLDADLDGTPDGCEPLDTGDTGDTGDTDADTDSDTDADTDADTDADTDADSEVPDDTGDTADKGGCGCDTSADGRGAVAMIGLLAAVAMRRRRAAAR
;
A
#
# COMPACT_ATOMS: atom_id res chain seq x y z
N CYS A 1 -131.06 -26.56 -19.56
CA CYS A 1 -130.87 -25.84 -18.29
C CYS A 1 -129.56 -25.15 -18.48
N ASP A 2 -129.49 -23.85 -18.24
CA ASP A 2 -128.20 -23.18 -18.26
C ASP A 2 -127.38 -23.77 -17.11
N VAL A 3 -126.11 -24.08 -17.38
CA VAL A 3 -125.14 -24.57 -16.40
C VAL A 3 -124.87 -23.47 -15.38
N CYS A 4 -124.90 -22.23 -15.83
CA CYS A 4 -124.46 -21.07 -15.07
C CYS A 4 -125.54 -20.02 -14.84
N ALA A 5 -125.49 -19.37 -13.66
CA ALA A 5 -126.63 -18.63 -13.13
C ALA A 5 -126.92 -17.28 -13.83
N ALA A 6 -125.95 -16.76 -14.61
CA ALA A 6 -126.06 -15.46 -15.26
C ALA A 6 -125.12 -15.35 -16.49
N GLY A 7 -125.46 -16.03 -17.58
CA GLY A 7 -124.64 -15.97 -18.80
C GLY A 7 -125.39 -16.44 -20.04
N ARG A 8 -124.63 -16.61 -21.12
CA ARG A 8 -124.97 -17.59 -22.15
C ARG A 8 -123.89 -18.65 -22.10
N ASP A 9 -124.30 -19.91 -22.07
CA ASP A 9 -123.38 -21.05 -22.17
C ASP A 9 -122.98 -21.29 -23.65
N ASP A 10 -122.71 -20.20 -24.41
CA ASP A 10 -122.33 -20.25 -25.84
C ASP A 10 -120.85 -19.94 -26.11
N THR A 11 -120.05 -19.70 -25.05
CA THR A 11 -118.58 -19.64 -25.07
C THR A 11 -117.97 -20.41 -23.89
N ASP A 12 -116.83 -21.02 -24.19
CA ASP A 12 -115.94 -21.89 -23.41
C ASP A 12 -114.62 -21.75 -24.20
N ALA A 13 -113.68 -20.95 -23.69
CA ALA A 13 -112.61 -20.35 -24.50
C ALA A 13 -111.29 -21.15 -24.49
N ASP A 14 -110.99 -21.82 -23.38
CA ASP A 14 -109.85 -22.72 -23.16
C ASP A 14 -110.20 -24.19 -23.39
N GLY A 15 -111.45 -24.60 -23.14
CA GLY A 15 -111.96 -25.95 -23.40
C GLY A 15 -112.05 -26.87 -22.17
N ASP A 16 -112.02 -26.33 -20.95
CA ASP A 16 -112.11 -27.12 -19.70
C ASP A 16 -113.50 -27.80 -19.51
N ASN A 17 -114.53 -27.29 -20.21
CA ASN A 17 -115.97 -27.60 -20.15
C ASN A 17 -116.80 -26.79 -19.12
N THR A 18 -116.25 -25.72 -18.57
CA THR A 18 -116.88 -24.67 -17.77
C THR A 18 -117.15 -23.44 -18.65
N PRO A 19 -118.39 -22.92 -18.74
CA PRO A 19 -118.65 -21.75 -19.58
C PRO A 19 -118.02 -20.45 -19.02
N ASP A 20 -117.47 -19.57 -19.88
CA ASP A 20 -116.75 -18.33 -19.50
C ASP A 20 -117.48 -17.42 -18.48
N SER A 21 -118.81 -17.57 -18.36
CA SER A 21 -119.69 -16.74 -17.52
C SER A 21 -119.69 -17.11 -16.02
N CYS A 22 -119.01 -18.19 -15.64
CA CYS A 22 -119.01 -18.79 -14.31
C CYS A 22 -117.71 -19.53 -13.97
N ASP A 23 -116.88 -19.75 -14.97
CA ASP A 23 -115.48 -20.04 -14.85
C ASP A 23 -114.74 -18.92 -14.05
N PRO A 24 -113.95 -19.26 -13.01
CA PRO A 24 -113.08 -18.31 -12.31
C PRO A 24 -111.98 -17.75 -13.21
N CYS A 25 -111.52 -18.54 -14.19
CA CYS A 25 -110.31 -18.37 -14.98
C CYS A 25 -110.57 -18.61 -16.49
N PRO A 26 -111.44 -17.82 -17.15
CA PRO A 26 -112.07 -18.15 -18.44
C PRO A 26 -111.19 -18.24 -19.69
N GLN A 27 -109.88 -18.36 -19.56
CA GLN A 27 -108.90 -18.41 -20.65
C GLN A 27 -107.75 -19.40 -20.37
N ASP A 28 -107.82 -20.21 -19.32
CA ASP A 28 -106.74 -21.08 -18.85
C ASP A 28 -107.27 -22.40 -18.28
N ALA A 29 -106.62 -23.51 -18.64
CA ALA A 29 -107.09 -24.86 -18.27
C ALA A 29 -105.90 -25.82 -18.05
N PRO A 30 -105.77 -26.47 -16.88
CA PRO A 30 -106.68 -26.42 -15.73
C PRO A 30 -106.64 -25.09 -14.96
N ASP A 31 -107.73 -24.79 -14.29
CA ASP A 31 -108.13 -23.41 -13.98
C ASP A 31 -107.54 -22.88 -12.66
N ASP A 32 -107.56 -23.71 -11.61
CA ASP A 32 -107.20 -23.43 -10.20
C ASP A 32 -106.88 -24.80 -9.54
N SER A 33 -105.58 -25.15 -9.50
CA SER A 33 -105.09 -26.50 -9.18
C SER A 33 -105.02 -26.81 -7.68
N ASP A 34 -104.84 -25.79 -6.82
CA ASP A 34 -104.72 -25.96 -5.37
C ASP A 34 -105.97 -25.48 -4.60
N GLY A 35 -106.78 -24.60 -5.19
CA GLY A 35 -108.08 -24.14 -4.69
C GLY A 35 -108.04 -22.80 -3.94
N ASP A 36 -107.00 -21.98 -4.09
CA ASP A 36 -106.86 -20.69 -3.40
C ASP A 36 -107.80 -19.59 -3.98
N GLY A 37 -108.21 -19.73 -5.24
CA GLY A 37 -109.06 -18.81 -5.99
C GLY A 37 -108.32 -17.81 -6.89
N VAL A 38 -107.02 -18.03 -7.12
CA VAL A 38 -106.20 -17.48 -8.21
C VAL A 38 -106.15 -18.52 -9.34
N CYS A 39 -105.86 -18.08 -10.56
CA CYS A 39 -105.79 -18.95 -11.72
C CYS A 39 -104.38 -19.52 -11.91
N ASP A 40 -104.21 -20.77 -12.31
CA ASP A 40 -102.89 -21.42 -12.51
C ASP A 40 -101.89 -20.54 -13.31
N ALA A 41 -102.29 -19.93 -14.44
CA ALA A 41 -101.43 -19.04 -15.23
C ALA A 41 -101.14 -17.64 -14.60
N SER A 42 -101.74 -17.33 -13.45
CA SER A 42 -101.55 -16.10 -12.67
C SER A 42 -101.08 -16.36 -11.24
N ASP A 43 -101.10 -17.62 -10.81
CA ASP A 43 -100.54 -18.11 -9.57
C ASP A 43 -99.00 -18.22 -9.69
N ALA A 44 -98.31 -17.94 -8.58
CA ALA A 44 -96.87 -18.05 -8.48
C ALA A 44 -96.43 -19.45 -8.02
N CYS A 45 -97.29 -20.18 -7.31
CA CYS A 45 -96.95 -21.40 -6.59
C CYS A 45 -98.11 -22.41 -6.65
N LEU A 46 -98.04 -23.33 -7.63
CA LEU A 46 -99.10 -24.29 -8.00
C LEU A 46 -99.39 -25.39 -6.95
N GLY A 47 -99.43 -25.05 -5.66
CA GLY A 47 -99.65 -25.94 -4.52
C GLY A 47 -99.65 -25.20 -3.16
N ASP A 48 -100.45 -25.74 -2.23
CA ASP A 48 -100.73 -25.28 -0.84
C ASP A 48 -99.96 -24.04 -0.35
N ASP A 49 -100.56 -22.87 -0.60
CA ASP A 49 -100.14 -21.53 -0.14
C ASP A 49 -100.13 -21.36 1.40
N GLY A 50 -100.72 -22.30 2.14
CA GLY A 50 -101.04 -22.16 3.55
C GLY A 50 -99.91 -22.50 4.52
N ALA A 51 -98.75 -22.96 4.05
CA ALA A 51 -97.61 -23.36 4.86
C ALA A 51 -96.32 -22.65 4.42
N ASP A 52 -95.72 -21.95 5.38
CA ASP A 52 -94.50 -21.14 5.31
C ASP A 52 -93.82 -21.39 6.67
N ASP A 53 -92.75 -22.20 6.67
CA ASP A 53 -92.12 -22.76 7.87
C ASP A 53 -91.03 -21.84 8.45
N ASP A 54 -90.38 -21.01 7.62
CA ASP A 54 -89.31 -20.09 8.01
C ASP A 54 -89.79 -18.63 8.18
N GLY A 55 -90.82 -18.22 7.43
CA GLY A 55 -91.54 -16.96 7.55
C GLY A 55 -91.13 -15.88 6.53
N ASP A 56 -90.64 -16.24 5.34
CA ASP A 56 -90.13 -15.30 4.33
C ASP A 56 -91.18 -14.74 3.33
N ASP A 57 -92.46 -15.14 3.48
CA ASP A 57 -93.59 -14.91 2.57
C ASP A 57 -93.55 -15.76 1.25
N VAL A 58 -92.70 -16.81 1.15
CA VAL A 58 -92.74 -17.86 0.11
C VAL A 58 -93.31 -19.18 0.69
N PRO A 59 -94.36 -19.77 0.10
CA PRO A 59 -94.89 -21.05 0.56
C PRO A 59 -93.91 -22.22 0.40
N ASN A 60 -93.86 -23.12 1.38
CA ASN A 60 -93.06 -24.37 1.43
C ASN A 60 -93.17 -25.27 0.17
N ALA A 61 -94.20 -25.07 -0.67
CA ALA A 61 -94.42 -25.81 -1.92
C ALA A 61 -93.57 -25.30 -3.11
N CYS A 62 -93.08 -24.06 -3.02
CA CYS A 62 -92.28 -23.37 -4.04
C CYS A 62 -90.99 -22.72 -3.49
N ASP A 63 -90.89 -22.58 -2.17
CA ASP A 63 -89.68 -22.31 -1.41
C ASP A 63 -88.55 -23.31 -1.74
N THR A 64 -87.37 -22.79 -2.06
CA THR A 64 -86.16 -23.59 -2.33
C THR A 64 -85.28 -23.79 -1.11
N CYS A 65 -85.46 -23.00 -0.05
CA CYS A 65 -84.75 -23.06 1.22
C CYS A 65 -85.68 -23.00 2.46
N LEU A 66 -86.19 -24.16 2.87
CA LEU A 66 -87.01 -24.38 4.10
C LEU A 66 -86.35 -24.00 5.44
N ALA A 67 -85.21 -23.29 5.45
CA ALA A 67 -84.49 -22.82 6.63
C ALA A 67 -84.34 -21.28 6.70
N GLY A 68 -84.65 -20.55 5.63
CA GLY A 68 -84.50 -19.10 5.56
C GLY A 68 -84.67 -18.54 4.15
N PRO A 69 -84.68 -17.21 3.97
CA PRO A 69 -85.24 -16.56 2.80
C PRO A 69 -84.55 -16.93 1.47
N ASP A 70 -85.35 -17.30 0.48
CA ASP A 70 -84.95 -17.68 -0.90
C ASP A 70 -84.17 -16.59 -1.68
N THR A 71 -84.08 -15.37 -1.12
CA THR A 71 -83.57 -14.18 -1.82
C THR A 71 -82.20 -13.69 -1.35
N GLU A 72 -81.66 -14.28 -0.28
CA GLU A 72 -80.30 -14.02 0.18
C GLU A 72 -79.39 -15.15 -0.30
N ASP A 73 -78.56 -14.83 -1.31
CA ASP A 73 -77.56 -15.67 -1.95
C ASP A 73 -76.35 -14.75 -2.21
N ARG A 74 -75.26 -14.95 -1.46
CA ARG A 74 -74.13 -14.00 -1.37
C ARG A 74 -73.05 -14.22 -2.42
N ASP A 75 -72.73 -15.46 -2.74
CA ASP A 75 -71.69 -15.85 -3.70
C ASP A 75 -72.23 -16.14 -5.11
N LEU A 76 -73.55 -16.34 -5.24
CA LEU A 76 -74.32 -16.54 -6.48
C LEU A 76 -74.18 -17.94 -7.08
N ASP A 77 -74.04 -18.97 -6.25
CA ASP A 77 -74.06 -20.39 -6.66
C ASP A 77 -75.46 -20.89 -7.05
N GLY A 78 -76.51 -20.32 -6.44
CA GLY A 78 -77.92 -20.67 -6.63
C GLY A 78 -78.57 -21.47 -5.49
N VAL A 79 -77.90 -21.61 -4.36
CA VAL A 79 -78.42 -22.03 -3.05
C VAL A 79 -78.56 -20.77 -2.18
N ALA A 80 -79.63 -20.68 -1.38
CA ALA A 80 -79.79 -19.55 -0.46
C ALA A 80 -78.90 -19.69 0.78
N ASP A 81 -78.36 -18.56 1.27
CA ASP A 81 -77.47 -18.40 2.43
C ASP A 81 -77.87 -19.20 3.68
N ALA A 82 -79.17 -19.47 3.85
CA ALA A 82 -79.72 -20.16 5.02
C ALA A 82 -79.72 -21.70 4.89
N CYS A 83 -79.55 -22.21 3.68
CA CYS A 83 -79.48 -23.64 3.35
C CYS A 83 -78.13 -24.07 2.78
N ASP A 84 -77.31 -23.10 2.37
CA ASP A 84 -75.94 -23.30 1.95
C ASP A 84 -75.03 -23.65 3.15
N LEU A 85 -74.12 -24.59 2.93
CA LEU A 85 -73.07 -24.97 3.88
C LEU A 85 -71.97 -23.91 3.93
N CYS A 86 -71.72 -23.23 2.80
CA CYS A 86 -70.63 -22.30 2.58
C CYS A 86 -71.07 -20.94 1.97
N PRO A 87 -71.91 -20.13 2.68
CA PRO A 87 -72.59 -18.91 2.18
C PRO A 87 -71.75 -17.69 1.78
N ASP A 88 -70.48 -17.88 1.45
CA ASP A 88 -69.58 -16.87 0.90
C ASP A 88 -68.70 -17.48 -0.23
N ASP A 89 -69.02 -18.68 -0.73
CA ASP A 89 -68.16 -19.52 -1.56
C ASP A 89 -68.89 -20.26 -2.70
N LEU A 90 -68.70 -19.75 -3.91
CA LEU A 90 -69.38 -20.18 -5.15
C LEU A 90 -69.20 -21.66 -5.53
N THR A 91 -68.24 -22.38 -4.93
CA THR A 91 -68.02 -23.81 -5.20
C THR A 91 -68.37 -24.74 -4.05
N ASP A 92 -68.88 -24.19 -2.92
CA ASP A 92 -69.31 -24.92 -1.73
C ASP A 92 -68.22 -25.90 -1.22
N ASP A 93 -68.58 -27.15 -0.96
CA ASP A 93 -67.71 -28.26 -0.54
C ASP A 93 -67.60 -29.26 -1.72
N SER A 94 -66.56 -29.09 -2.56
CA SER A 94 -66.39 -29.87 -3.80
C SER A 94 -66.11 -31.36 -3.57
N ASP A 95 -65.55 -31.73 -2.41
CA ASP A 95 -65.07 -33.09 -2.14
C ASP A 95 -65.91 -33.85 -1.09
N GLY A 96 -66.70 -33.13 -0.29
CA GLY A 96 -67.67 -33.61 0.68
C GLY A 96 -67.15 -33.77 2.11
N ASP A 97 -66.05 -33.10 2.49
CA ASP A 97 -65.42 -33.23 3.82
C ASP A 97 -65.98 -32.28 4.90
N SER A 98 -66.87 -31.36 4.52
CA SER A 98 -67.46 -30.28 5.33
C SER A 98 -66.56 -29.07 5.63
N VAL A 99 -65.54 -28.83 4.81
CA VAL A 99 -64.80 -27.58 4.66
C VAL A 99 -65.17 -26.95 3.30
N CYS A 100 -65.30 -25.63 3.26
CA CYS A 100 -65.57 -24.90 2.01
C CYS A 100 -64.31 -24.84 1.14
N ASP A 101 -64.41 -24.97 -0.18
CA ASP A 101 -63.29 -24.91 -1.14
C ASP A 101 -62.36 -23.69 -0.96
N SER A 102 -62.89 -22.56 -0.50
CA SER A 102 -62.14 -21.32 -0.19
C SER A 102 -61.32 -21.36 1.10
N ALA A 103 -61.56 -22.37 1.94
CA ALA A 103 -60.84 -22.70 3.16
C ALA A 103 -60.16 -24.09 3.11
N ASP A 104 -60.48 -24.91 2.10
CA ASP A 104 -59.90 -26.23 1.79
C ASP A 104 -58.39 -26.11 1.52
N VAL A 105 -57.61 -26.88 2.29
CA VAL A 105 -56.15 -26.96 2.18
C VAL A 105 -55.73 -28.08 1.22
N CYS A 106 -56.50 -29.16 1.13
CA CYS A 106 -56.23 -30.33 0.33
C CYS A 106 -57.32 -30.64 -0.74
N PRO A 107 -57.44 -29.84 -1.82
CA PRO A 107 -58.48 -30.00 -2.84
C PRO A 107 -58.69 -31.42 -3.39
N GLY A 108 -59.68 -32.13 -2.82
CA GLY A 108 -60.03 -33.51 -3.17
C GLY A 108 -59.69 -34.57 -2.11
N GLY A 109 -59.29 -34.21 -0.88
CA GLY A 109 -59.46 -35.09 0.27
C GLY A 109 -59.45 -34.39 1.64
N ASN A 110 -60.23 -34.96 2.56
CA ASN A 110 -60.50 -34.52 3.92
C ASN A 110 -59.37 -33.80 4.71
N ASP A 111 -59.60 -32.51 4.96
CA ASP A 111 -58.79 -31.57 5.76
C ASP A 111 -58.78 -31.90 7.26
N LEU A 112 -59.79 -32.63 7.75
CA LEU A 112 -59.97 -32.89 9.19
C LEU A 112 -59.04 -33.98 9.76
N THR A 113 -58.13 -34.51 8.95
CA THR A 113 -57.11 -35.49 9.35
C THR A 113 -55.72 -34.93 9.14
N ASP A 114 -55.01 -34.81 10.25
CA ASP A 114 -53.62 -34.38 10.40
C ASP A 114 -52.97 -35.42 11.35
N SER A 115 -52.08 -36.27 10.83
CA SER A 115 -51.50 -37.44 11.51
C SER A 115 -50.38 -37.06 12.48
N ASP A 116 -49.51 -36.15 12.04
CA ASP A 116 -48.22 -35.83 12.66
C ASP A 116 -48.24 -34.46 13.38
N GLY A 117 -49.17 -33.57 13.00
CA GLY A 117 -49.48 -32.31 13.64
C GLY A 117 -48.88 -31.08 12.95
N ASP A 118 -48.47 -31.17 11.69
CA ASP A 118 -47.75 -30.12 10.97
C ASP A 118 -48.65 -29.01 10.37
N LEU A 119 -49.97 -29.23 10.38
CA LEU A 119 -51.04 -28.40 9.81
C LEU A 119 -51.28 -28.54 8.29
N ILE A 120 -50.66 -29.54 7.64
CA ILE A 120 -51.00 -30.01 6.29
C ILE A 120 -51.83 -31.29 6.45
N PRO A 121 -53.07 -31.35 5.94
CA PRO A 121 -53.87 -32.55 6.07
C PRO A 121 -53.34 -33.74 5.26
N ASN A 122 -53.48 -34.95 5.80
CA ASN A 122 -53.00 -36.23 5.24
C ASN A 122 -53.37 -36.49 3.76
N ALA A 123 -54.39 -35.81 3.25
CA ALA A 123 -54.89 -35.97 1.89
C ALA A 123 -53.98 -35.32 0.84
N CYS A 124 -53.25 -34.27 1.21
CA CYS A 124 -52.27 -33.57 0.35
C CYS A 124 -50.88 -33.43 0.99
N ASP A 125 -50.68 -33.97 2.17
CA ASP A 125 -49.37 -34.20 2.75
C ASP A 125 -48.70 -35.46 2.15
N ASP A 126 -47.63 -35.26 1.37
CA ASP A 126 -46.80 -36.34 0.82
C ASP A 126 -45.92 -37.02 1.92
N CYS A 127 -45.88 -36.47 3.14
CA CYS A 127 -45.01 -36.86 4.26
C CYS A 127 -45.73 -37.59 5.43
N ASP A 128 -47.07 -37.72 5.39
CA ASP A 128 -48.07 -38.21 6.42
C ASP A 128 -47.66 -39.38 7.32
N ALA A 129 -46.69 -40.20 6.91
CA ALA A 129 -46.38 -41.48 7.51
C ALA A 129 -45.13 -41.55 8.40
N GLU A 130 -44.15 -40.64 8.23
CA GLU A 130 -42.83 -40.80 8.84
C GLU A 130 -42.39 -39.49 9.53
N VAL A 131 -42.23 -39.54 10.86
CA VAL A 131 -41.58 -38.48 11.66
C VAL A 131 -40.09 -38.78 11.90
N THR A 132 -39.51 -39.62 11.06
CA THR A 132 -38.07 -39.87 11.05
C THR A 132 -37.39 -38.82 10.18
N ASP A 133 -36.54 -38.08 10.85
CA ASP A 133 -35.67 -37.02 10.39
C ASP A 133 -34.30 -37.48 10.97
N ASP A 134 -33.51 -38.15 10.13
CA ASP A 134 -32.31 -38.89 10.57
C ASP A 134 -31.07 -37.97 10.72
N ASP A 135 -31.05 -36.80 10.06
CA ASP A 135 -29.98 -35.81 10.15
C ASP A 135 -30.32 -34.58 11.04
N GLY A 136 -31.61 -34.23 11.17
CA GLY A 136 -32.13 -33.20 12.08
C GLY A 136 -32.44 -31.84 11.44
N ASP A 137 -32.61 -31.74 10.12
CA ASP A 137 -32.88 -30.48 9.41
C ASP A 137 -34.34 -29.96 9.60
N GLY A 138 -35.28 -30.88 9.86
CA GLY A 138 -36.70 -30.62 10.05
C GLY A 138 -37.62 -31.01 8.88
N VAL A 139 -37.07 -31.59 7.80
CA VAL A 139 -37.77 -32.27 6.72
C VAL A 139 -37.72 -33.78 7.00
N PRO A 140 -38.85 -34.51 6.97
CA PRO A 140 -38.79 -35.95 7.17
C PRO A 140 -38.16 -36.70 6.00
N ASN A 141 -37.42 -37.79 6.27
CA ASN A 141 -36.72 -38.65 5.31
C ASN A 141 -37.53 -39.11 4.08
N ALA A 142 -38.86 -39.04 4.13
CA ALA A 142 -39.76 -39.41 3.03
C ALA A 142 -39.86 -38.32 1.94
N CYS A 143 -39.59 -37.07 2.33
CA CYS A 143 -39.75 -35.85 1.54
C CYS A 143 -38.44 -35.07 1.38
N ASP A 144 -37.46 -35.36 2.23
CA ASP A 144 -36.09 -34.91 2.14
C ASP A 144 -35.37 -35.49 0.89
N PRO A 145 -34.77 -34.65 0.01
CA PRO A 145 -33.96 -35.13 -1.12
C PRO A 145 -32.68 -35.84 -0.67
N CYS A 146 -32.18 -35.53 0.53
CA CYS A 146 -30.91 -35.94 1.10
C CYS A 146 -30.99 -36.46 2.56
N PRO A 147 -31.75 -37.55 2.86
CA PRO A 147 -32.13 -38.03 4.21
C PRO A 147 -31.05 -38.45 5.23
N ASP A 148 -29.78 -38.17 4.96
CA ASP A 148 -28.62 -38.45 5.80
C ASP A 148 -27.74 -37.17 5.97
N ASP A 149 -28.20 -36.00 5.53
CA ASP A 149 -27.42 -34.77 5.34
C ASP A 149 -28.23 -33.45 5.48
N ALA A 150 -28.18 -32.87 6.67
CA ALA A 150 -28.99 -31.70 7.08
C ALA A 150 -28.67 -30.34 6.40
N LEU A 151 -27.89 -30.34 5.32
CA LEU A 151 -27.71 -29.18 4.43
C LEU A 151 -28.42 -29.37 3.09
N ASP A 152 -28.95 -30.57 2.81
CA ASP A 152 -29.58 -30.97 1.55
C ASP A 152 -28.62 -30.75 0.35
N ASP A 153 -29.19 -30.42 -0.81
CA ASP A 153 -28.53 -29.99 -2.05
C ASP A 153 -28.58 -28.45 -2.13
N SER A 154 -27.55 -27.78 -1.54
CA SER A 154 -27.54 -26.32 -1.33
C SER A 154 -27.54 -25.50 -2.63
N ASP A 155 -27.03 -26.05 -3.75
CA ASP A 155 -26.93 -25.37 -5.04
C ASP A 155 -27.94 -25.87 -6.10
N ALA A 156 -28.64 -26.97 -5.80
CA ALA A 156 -29.68 -27.63 -6.59
C ALA A 156 -29.17 -28.37 -7.86
N ASP A 157 -27.97 -28.96 -7.81
CA ASP A 157 -27.38 -29.77 -8.90
C ASP A 157 -27.90 -31.22 -8.94
N GLY A 158 -28.39 -31.74 -7.80
CA GLY A 158 -28.85 -33.11 -7.61
C GLY A 158 -27.92 -34.00 -6.77
N ILE A 159 -26.91 -33.43 -6.11
CA ILE A 159 -25.98 -34.09 -5.19
C ILE A 159 -26.05 -33.39 -3.81
N CYS A 160 -26.22 -34.18 -2.74
CA CYS A 160 -26.22 -33.65 -1.37
C CYS A 160 -24.85 -33.07 -0.99
N ASP A 161 -24.81 -31.94 -0.26
CA ASP A 161 -23.59 -31.22 0.16
C ASP A 161 -22.49 -32.12 0.78
N SER A 162 -22.85 -33.20 1.48
CA SER A 162 -21.93 -34.17 2.08
C SER A 162 -21.27 -35.15 1.10
N ALA A 163 -21.81 -35.25 -0.10
CA ALA A 163 -21.33 -36.07 -1.22
C ALA A 163 -20.89 -35.22 -2.42
N ASP A 164 -21.34 -33.97 -2.48
CA ASP A 164 -20.87 -32.94 -3.40
C ASP A 164 -19.37 -32.65 -3.14
N VAL A 165 -18.65 -32.39 -4.23
CA VAL A 165 -17.26 -31.96 -4.17
C VAL A 165 -17.22 -30.44 -3.98
N CYS A 166 -18.11 -29.71 -4.66
CA CYS A 166 -18.03 -28.28 -4.86
C CYS A 166 -19.38 -27.62 -5.19
N LEU A 167 -19.94 -26.90 -4.21
CA LEU A 167 -21.22 -26.15 -4.30
C LEU A 167 -21.31 -25.26 -5.57
N GLY A 168 -21.82 -25.82 -6.67
CA GLY A 168 -21.86 -25.23 -8.01
C GLY A 168 -21.78 -26.26 -9.15
N ASP A 169 -21.37 -25.80 -10.36
CA ASP A 169 -21.31 -26.68 -11.54
C ASP A 169 -20.11 -27.65 -11.48
N ASP A 170 -20.35 -28.82 -10.90
CA ASP A 170 -19.44 -29.97 -10.74
C ASP A 170 -18.84 -30.51 -12.07
N LEU A 171 -19.29 -29.99 -13.22
CA LEU A 171 -18.79 -30.34 -14.57
C LEU A 171 -18.02 -29.22 -15.26
N ALA A 172 -17.98 -28.02 -14.69
CA ALA A 172 -17.18 -26.91 -15.17
C ALA A 172 -15.76 -27.01 -14.60
N ASP A 173 -14.78 -27.21 -15.46
CA ASP A 173 -13.36 -27.33 -15.12
C ASP A 173 -12.60 -26.66 -16.30
N ALA A 174 -12.17 -25.41 -16.09
CA ALA A 174 -11.68 -24.53 -17.14
C ALA A 174 -10.22 -24.77 -17.51
N ASP A 175 -9.40 -25.20 -16.56
CA ASP A 175 -7.95 -25.43 -16.73
C ASP A 175 -7.59 -26.93 -16.93
N ALA A 176 -8.53 -27.83 -16.59
CA ALA A 176 -8.48 -29.29 -16.67
C ALA A 176 -7.65 -29.99 -15.57
N ASP A 177 -7.64 -29.46 -14.34
CA ASP A 177 -6.90 -30.00 -13.20
C ASP A 177 -7.66 -31.00 -12.30
N THR A 178 -8.97 -31.16 -12.51
CA THR A 178 -9.94 -31.98 -11.76
C THR A 178 -10.63 -31.34 -10.54
N VAL A 179 -10.45 -30.05 -10.28
CA VAL A 179 -11.25 -29.25 -9.35
C VAL A 179 -12.28 -28.41 -10.14
N PRO A 180 -13.57 -28.43 -9.78
CA PRO A 180 -14.57 -27.60 -10.45
C PRO A 180 -14.38 -26.09 -10.30
N ASP A 181 -14.68 -25.31 -11.35
CA ASP A 181 -14.65 -23.83 -11.44
C ASP A 181 -15.36 -23.12 -10.25
N ALA A 182 -16.28 -23.82 -9.56
CA ALA A 182 -17.05 -23.30 -8.43
C ALA A 182 -16.26 -23.23 -7.11
N CYS A 183 -15.24 -24.07 -6.97
CA CYS A 183 -14.40 -24.23 -5.78
C CYS A 183 -12.89 -24.08 -6.06
N ASP A 184 -12.53 -23.99 -7.34
CA ASP A 184 -11.20 -23.68 -7.86
C ASP A 184 -10.63 -22.41 -7.21
N VAL A 185 -9.47 -22.55 -6.56
CA VAL A 185 -8.77 -21.47 -5.85
C VAL A 185 -7.83 -20.73 -6.80
N CYS A 186 -7.26 -21.44 -7.78
CA CYS A 186 -6.36 -20.92 -8.78
C CYS A 186 -6.85 -21.14 -10.24
N PRO A 187 -7.72 -20.26 -10.80
CA PRO A 187 -8.50 -20.53 -12.05
C PRO A 187 -7.75 -20.65 -13.38
N ASN A 188 -6.43 -20.89 -13.33
CA ASN A 188 -5.54 -21.07 -14.45
C ASN A 188 -4.41 -22.11 -14.14
N GLY A 189 -4.50 -22.91 -13.06
CA GLY A 189 -3.54 -23.98 -12.79
C GLY A 189 -3.78 -24.82 -11.52
N ASP A 190 -3.89 -26.14 -11.68
CA ASP A 190 -3.61 -27.23 -10.70
C ASP A 190 -3.63 -26.87 -9.19
N ASP A 191 -4.84 -26.84 -8.63
CA ASP A 191 -5.17 -26.69 -7.20
C ASP A 191 -4.54 -27.80 -6.32
N LEU A 192 -4.16 -28.94 -6.90
CA LEU A 192 -3.60 -30.08 -6.16
C LEU A 192 -2.10 -29.94 -5.89
N VAL A 193 -1.46 -28.84 -6.32
CA VAL A 193 -0.02 -28.58 -6.16
C VAL A 193 0.21 -27.47 -5.15
N ASP A 194 0.12 -27.85 -3.88
CA ASP A 194 0.46 -27.09 -2.67
C ASP A 194 1.73 -27.73 -2.03
N PRO A 195 2.94 -27.12 -2.18
CA PRO A 195 4.20 -27.72 -1.71
C PRO A 195 4.55 -27.49 -0.23
N ASP A 196 4.04 -26.42 0.38
CA ASP A 196 4.34 -25.93 1.74
C ASP A 196 3.19 -26.19 2.72
N GLY A 197 1.94 -26.21 2.24
CA GLY A 197 0.75 -26.63 2.96
C GLY A 197 -0.10 -25.49 3.50
N ASP A 198 -0.07 -24.31 2.86
CA ASP A 198 -0.76 -23.09 3.32
C ASP A 198 -2.25 -23.03 2.88
N LEU A 199 -2.63 -23.85 1.90
CA LEU A 199 -3.92 -23.92 1.19
C LEU A 199 -4.08 -22.96 -0.02
N VAL A 200 -3.01 -22.33 -0.51
CA VAL A 200 -2.97 -21.58 -1.78
C VAL A 200 -2.11 -22.35 -2.79
N PRO A 201 -2.67 -22.83 -3.90
CA PRO A 201 -1.91 -23.60 -4.88
C PRO A 201 -0.81 -22.80 -5.57
N SER A 202 0.32 -23.46 -5.82
CA SER A 202 1.57 -22.90 -6.38
C SER A 202 1.47 -22.21 -7.76
N SER A 203 0.31 -22.28 -8.40
CA SER A 203 0.00 -21.66 -9.68
C SER A 203 -0.51 -20.21 -9.54
N CYS A 204 -1.13 -19.86 -8.42
CA CYS A 204 -1.60 -18.51 -8.11
C CYS A 204 -1.08 -17.94 -6.78
N ASP A 205 -0.38 -18.76 -5.99
CA ASP A 205 0.43 -18.31 -4.87
C ASP A 205 1.63 -17.43 -5.30
N LEU A 206 1.94 -16.42 -4.47
CA LEU A 206 3.10 -15.55 -4.55
C LEU A 206 4.38 -16.26 -4.08
N CYS A 207 4.27 -17.18 -3.12
CA CYS A 207 5.39 -17.72 -2.36
C CYS A 207 5.43 -19.27 -2.26
N PRO A 208 5.50 -20.03 -3.39
CA PRO A 208 5.13 -21.46 -3.47
C PRO A 208 6.04 -22.51 -2.80
N ASN A 209 6.85 -22.08 -1.84
CA ASN A 209 7.62 -22.95 -0.96
C ASN A 209 7.67 -22.41 0.49
N ASP A 210 6.75 -21.50 0.88
CA ASP A 210 6.76 -20.78 2.15
C ASP A 210 5.38 -20.70 2.82
N LEU A 211 5.21 -21.39 3.94
CA LEU A 211 3.93 -21.56 4.66
C LEU A 211 3.31 -20.26 5.23
N PHE A 212 4.06 -19.15 5.22
CA PHE A 212 3.62 -17.85 5.76
C PHE A 212 3.52 -16.75 4.70
N ASP A 213 3.73 -17.10 3.42
CA ASP A 213 3.78 -16.19 2.30
C ASP A 213 4.71 -14.99 2.52
N ASP A 214 4.10 -13.81 2.57
CA ASP A 214 4.64 -12.45 2.61
C ASP A 214 3.80 -11.74 3.68
N SER A 215 4.32 -11.72 4.92
CA SER A 215 3.59 -11.33 6.13
C SER A 215 3.23 -9.84 6.19
N ASP A 216 3.91 -8.98 5.42
CA ASP A 216 3.70 -7.52 5.39
C ASP A 216 3.22 -6.97 4.04
N ALA A 217 3.15 -7.81 3.02
CA ALA A 217 2.66 -7.56 1.67
C ALA A 217 3.55 -6.63 0.83
N ASP A 218 4.88 -6.76 0.95
CA ASP A 218 5.85 -6.01 0.15
C ASP A 218 6.20 -6.67 -1.21
N GLY A 219 5.94 -7.97 -1.36
CA GLY A 219 6.25 -8.79 -2.54
C GLY A 219 7.46 -9.72 -2.40
N VAL A 220 8.05 -9.84 -1.20
CA VAL A 220 9.11 -10.79 -0.83
C VAL A 220 8.56 -11.78 0.19
N CYS A 221 8.86 -13.07 0.02
CA CYS A 221 8.40 -14.10 0.94
C CYS A 221 9.18 -14.07 2.26
N ASP A 222 8.54 -14.36 3.40
CA ASP A 222 9.11 -14.38 4.76
C ASP A 222 10.46 -15.14 4.88
N SER A 223 10.67 -16.18 4.06
CA SER A 223 11.92 -16.98 4.01
C SER A 223 13.07 -16.35 3.23
N LEU A 224 12.80 -15.26 2.51
CA LEU A 224 13.75 -14.45 1.72
C LEU A 224 13.81 -12.98 2.16
N ASP A 225 12.78 -12.52 2.88
CA ASP A 225 12.63 -11.22 3.53
C ASP A 225 13.84 -10.88 4.43
N ALA A 226 14.41 -9.69 4.20
CA ALA A 226 15.53 -9.14 4.96
C ALA A 226 15.08 -8.27 6.15
N CYS A 227 13.94 -7.58 6.05
CA CYS A 227 13.48 -6.56 7.00
C CYS A 227 12.23 -6.89 7.85
N ALA A 228 11.70 -8.11 7.79
CA ALA A 228 10.78 -8.76 8.74
C ALA A 228 9.63 -7.88 9.26
N GLY A 229 8.61 -7.67 8.43
CA GLY A 229 7.44 -6.86 8.74
C GLY A 229 7.47 -5.46 8.10
N GLN A 230 8.33 -5.25 7.11
CA GLN A 230 8.73 -3.97 6.52
C GLN A 230 9.23 -4.17 5.07
N ASP A 231 8.99 -3.19 4.19
CA ASP A 231 9.33 -3.21 2.75
C ASP A 231 10.84 -3.36 2.46
N ASP A 232 11.22 -4.46 1.80
CA ASP A 232 12.55 -4.80 1.25
C ASP A 232 12.83 -4.10 -0.09
N GLY A 233 11.82 -3.54 -0.76
CA GLY A 233 11.90 -3.01 -2.12
C GLY A 233 12.62 -1.66 -2.25
N ALA A 234 12.93 -1.01 -1.12
CA ALA A 234 13.67 0.25 -1.05
C ALA A 234 15.10 0.01 -0.53
N ASP A 235 16.08 0.25 -1.40
CA ASP A 235 17.51 0.28 -1.11
C ASP A 235 18.06 1.49 -1.87
N ARG A 236 18.43 2.55 -1.12
CA ARG A 236 18.67 3.89 -1.67
C ARG A 236 20.13 4.21 -1.93
N ASP A 237 21.04 3.70 -1.11
CA ASP A 237 22.49 3.87 -1.25
C ASP A 237 23.18 2.67 -1.92
N PHE A 238 22.47 1.54 -2.07
CA PHE A 238 22.87 0.31 -2.75
C PHE A 238 23.88 -0.55 -1.96
N ASP A 239 23.78 -0.58 -0.63
CA ASP A 239 24.58 -1.43 0.26
C ASP A 239 24.08 -2.89 0.37
N LEU A 240 22.82 -3.14 -0.03
CA LEU A 240 22.04 -4.40 0.03
C LEU A 240 21.28 -4.67 1.36
N VAL A 241 21.14 -3.67 2.22
CA VAL A 241 20.22 -3.62 3.36
C VAL A 241 19.06 -2.68 2.99
N PRO A 242 17.79 -3.10 3.10
CA PRO A 242 16.69 -2.21 2.74
C PRO A 242 16.50 -1.05 3.73
N ASP A 243 16.13 0.13 3.21
CA ASP A 243 15.87 1.41 3.89
C ASP A 243 15.02 1.30 5.18
N SER A 244 14.24 0.22 5.30
CA SER A 244 13.22 -0.01 6.32
C SER A 244 13.74 -0.72 7.58
N CYS A 245 14.88 -1.42 7.49
CA CYS A 245 15.63 -1.98 8.62
C CYS A 245 17.11 -1.58 8.67
N ASP A 246 17.59 -0.86 7.67
CA ASP A 246 18.85 -0.13 7.68
C ASP A 246 18.89 0.97 8.77
N VAL A 247 20.05 1.11 9.43
CA VAL A 247 20.34 2.15 10.43
C VAL A 247 20.65 3.49 9.75
N CYS A 248 21.19 3.43 8.53
CA CYS A 248 21.76 4.55 7.79
C CYS A 248 21.31 4.65 6.31
N PRO A 249 20.00 4.82 6.01
CA PRO A 249 19.37 4.70 4.65
C PRO A 249 19.74 5.72 3.57
N ASP A 250 20.88 6.37 3.69
CA ASP A 250 21.44 7.33 2.75
C ASP A 250 22.99 7.18 2.64
N ASP A 251 23.58 6.12 3.22
CA ASP A 251 25.02 5.94 3.43
C ASP A 251 25.50 4.48 3.38
N ILE A 252 26.09 4.09 2.24
CA ILE A 252 26.71 2.78 1.98
C ILE A 252 27.86 2.37 2.92
N GLY A 253 28.32 3.27 3.80
CA GLY A 253 29.25 2.95 4.89
C GLY A 253 28.57 2.31 6.11
N ASP A 254 27.26 2.53 6.25
CA ASP A 254 26.45 2.17 7.41
C ASP A 254 26.99 2.83 8.71
N ASP A 255 26.71 2.27 9.89
CA ASP A 255 27.36 2.59 11.16
C ASP A 255 28.53 1.61 11.42
N SER A 256 29.75 1.96 10.97
CA SER A 256 30.91 1.04 10.98
C SER A 256 31.34 0.55 12.36
N ASP A 257 31.00 1.24 13.45
CA ASP A 257 31.43 0.91 14.82
C ASP A 257 30.30 0.63 15.83
N GLY A 258 29.07 0.98 15.48
CA GLY A 258 27.86 0.77 16.27
C GLY A 258 27.59 1.85 17.34
N ASP A 259 28.10 3.09 17.18
CA ASP A 259 27.87 4.18 18.13
C ASP A 259 26.51 4.91 17.95
N GLY A 260 25.86 4.72 16.80
CA GLY A 260 24.60 5.35 16.41
C GLY A 260 24.75 6.52 15.44
N SER A 261 25.93 6.71 14.85
CA SER A 261 26.24 7.71 13.84
C SER A 261 26.63 7.00 12.54
N CYS A 262 26.04 7.39 11.41
CA CYS A 262 26.43 6.86 10.10
C CYS A 262 27.80 7.40 9.69
N ASP A 263 28.65 6.61 9.04
CA ASP A 263 30.03 6.96 8.65
C ASP A 263 30.18 8.35 7.95
N SER A 264 29.17 8.79 7.20
CA SER A 264 29.13 10.10 6.52
C SER A 264 28.81 11.30 7.41
N ALA A 265 28.36 11.06 8.65
CA ALA A 265 27.99 12.04 9.67
C ALA A 265 28.74 11.86 11.00
N ASP A 266 29.35 10.69 11.22
CA ASP A 266 30.31 10.34 12.26
C ASP A 266 31.52 11.29 12.22
N LEU A 267 32.03 11.71 13.40
CA LEU A 267 33.25 12.52 13.46
C LEU A 267 34.52 11.66 13.30
N CYS A 268 34.41 10.35 13.52
CA CYS A 268 35.52 9.42 13.68
C CYS A 268 35.30 8.02 13.04
N PRO A 269 34.92 7.90 11.76
CA PRO A 269 34.52 6.64 11.10
C PRO A 269 35.30 5.39 11.51
N GLY A 270 34.62 4.52 12.27
CA GLY A 270 35.16 3.26 12.79
C GLY A 270 35.66 3.29 14.25
N PHE A 271 35.52 4.41 14.97
CA PHE A 271 35.81 4.53 16.40
C PHE A 271 34.84 5.47 17.16
N PRO A 272 34.17 5.02 18.24
CA PRO A 272 33.03 5.78 18.79
C PRO A 272 33.33 7.21 19.28
N ASP A 273 32.50 8.17 18.87
CA ASP A 273 32.57 9.61 19.19
C ASP A 273 32.49 9.91 20.71
N GLY A 274 31.98 8.95 21.49
CA GLY A 274 31.80 9.09 22.93
C GLY A 274 33.10 9.18 23.75
N ALA A 275 34.25 8.90 23.15
CA ALA A 275 35.56 8.97 23.79
C ALA A 275 36.33 10.22 23.33
N ASN A 276 36.54 11.17 24.23
CA ASN A 276 37.48 12.28 24.07
C ASN A 276 38.03 12.60 25.48
N ALA A 277 39.33 12.40 25.69
CA ALA A 277 39.94 12.42 27.02
C ALA A 277 40.53 13.77 27.45
N ASP A 278 40.86 14.65 26.52
CA ASP A 278 41.50 15.96 26.76
C ASP A 278 40.59 17.18 26.53
N LEU A 279 39.47 16.99 25.84
CA LEU A 279 38.37 17.91 25.53
C LEU A 279 38.63 18.91 24.40
N ASP A 280 39.40 18.50 23.39
CA ASP A 280 39.71 19.27 22.17
C ASP A 280 38.57 19.28 21.10
N ALA A 281 37.68 18.28 21.15
CA ALA A 281 36.59 17.93 20.22
C ALA A 281 36.92 16.98 19.04
N ILE A 282 38.10 16.35 19.00
CA ILE A 282 38.41 15.19 18.14
C ILE A 282 38.28 13.89 18.98
N PRO A 283 37.57 12.85 18.53
CA PRO A 283 37.46 11.62 19.34
C PRO A 283 38.76 10.81 19.42
N ASP A 284 39.00 10.16 20.58
CA ASP A 284 40.22 9.41 20.96
C ASP A 284 40.68 8.35 19.92
N GLY A 285 39.80 7.93 18.99
CA GLY A 285 40.08 6.90 17.98
C GLY A 285 40.69 7.41 16.68
N CYS A 286 40.52 8.70 16.38
CA CYS A 286 41.02 9.41 15.20
C CYS A 286 41.84 10.65 15.58
N ASP A 287 42.00 10.91 16.87
CA ASP A 287 43.02 11.81 17.40
C ASP A 287 44.39 11.12 17.41
N ASP A 288 45.37 11.71 16.74
CA ASP A 288 46.77 11.27 16.80
C ASP A 288 47.39 11.55 18.19
N CYS A 289 46.79 12.46 18.95
CA CYS A 289 47.22 12.93 20.27
C CYS A 289 46.16 12.88 21.39
N PRO A 290 45.53 11.71 21.71
CA PRO A 290 44.33 11.56 22.59
C PRO A 290 44.42 12.03 24.05
N LEU A 291 45.48 12.72 24.45
CA LEU A 291 45.74 13.18 25.82
C LEU A 291 46.26 14.63 25.85
N ASP A 292 46.28 15.32 24.71
CA ASP A 292 46.86 16.65 24.56
C ASP A 292 46.12 17.52 23.55
N ALA A 293 45.19 18.34 24.07
CA ALA A 293 44.31 19.21 23.28
C ALA A 293 45.01 20.38 22.53
N ALA A 294 46.34 20.39 22.48
CA ALA A 294 47.11 21.19 21.53
C ALA A 294 47.27 20.47 20.18
N GLY A 295 47.23 19.13 20.18
CA GLY A 295 47.42 18.26 19.04
C GLY A 295 48.90 18.06 18.69
N ASP A 296 49.13 17.89 17.40
CA ASP A 296 50.43 17.89 16.73
C ASP A 296 50.42 19.10 15.77
N SER A 297 51.12 20.18 16.17
CA SER A 297 51.05 21.48 15.50
C SER A 297 51.80 21.54 14.15
N ASP A 298 52.73 20.63 13.88
CA ASP A 298 53.53 20.61 12.65
C ASP A 298 53.37 19.35 11.78
N GLY A 299 52.78 18.29 12.34
CA GLY A 299 52.31 17.10 11.63
C GLY A 299 53.33 15.97 11.52
N ASP A 300 54.26 15.85 12.47
CA ASP A 300 55.31 14.82 12.46
C ASP A 300 54.94 13.50 13.17
N GLY A 301 53.85 13.49 13.94
CA GLY A 301 53.39 12.37 14.76
C GLY A 301 53.82 12.42 16.23
N VAL A 302 54.31 13.56 16.73
CA VAL A 302 54.65 13.83 18.12
C VAL A 302 53.78 14.98 18.65
N CYS A 303 53.09 14.75 19.77
CA CYS A 303 52.17 15.75 20.33
C CYS A 303 52.91 16.91 21.00
N ASP A 304 52.45 18.16 20.80
CA ASP A 304 53.02 19.42 21.30
C ASP A 304 53.50 19.39 22.77
N GLY A 305 52.79 18.68 23.66
CA GLY A 305 53.07 18.57 25.09
C GLY A 305 54.20 17.60 25.46
N VAL A 306 54.69 16.83 24.50
CA VAL A 306 55.88 15.96 24.60
C VAL A 306 56.94 16.23 23.52
N ASP A 307 56.55 16.90 22.44
CA ASP A 307 57.42 17.48 21.43
C ASP A 307 58.48 18.41 22.06
N GLN A 308 59.66 18.42 21.45
CA GLN A 308 60.79 19.27 21.81
C GLN A 308 61.13 20.30 20.73
N CYS A 309 60.64 20.13 19.50
CA CYS A 309 61.08 20.83 18.29
C CYS A 309 59.93 21.04 17.30
N LEU A 310 59.68 22.29 16.92
CA LEU A 310 58.70 22.65 15.90
C LEU A 310 59.17 22.20 14.49
N GLY A 311 58.89 20.94 14.17
CA GLY A 311 59.21 20.22 12.95
C GLY A 311 59.87 18.86 13.22
N ASP A 312 59.53 17.86 12.38
CA ASP A 312 59.95 16.43 12.42
C ASP A 312 61.13 16.09 13.35
N ASP A 313 60.78 15.60 14.54
CA ASP A 313 61.64 15.15 15.66
C ASP A 313 62.54 13.93 15.24
N LEU A 314 62.31 13.35 14.05
CA LEU A 314 63.12 12.30 13.42
C LEU A 314 63.94 12.77 12.20
N ALA A 315 63.71 14.00 11.72
CA ALA A 315 64.53 14.63 10.68
C ALA A 315 65.79 15.23 11.32
N ASP A 316 66.92 14.58 11.08
CA ASP A 316 68.25 15.00 11.53
C ASP A 316 69.17 14.84 10.31
N SER A 317 69.27 15.92 9.52
CA SER A 317 69.91 15.93 8.20
C SER A 317 71.44 15.87 8.27
N ASP A 318 72.04 16.37 9.35
CA ASP A 318 73.49 16.43 9.57
C ASP A 318 74.02 15.28 10.46
N THR A 319 73.14 14.68 11.27
CA THR A 319 73.35 13.57 12.21
C THR A 319 74.03 13.92 13.54
N ASP A 320 73.86 15.16 14.03
CA ASP A 320 74.39 15.59 15.34
C ASP A 320 73.51 15.19 16.54
N GLY A 321 72.21 14.98 16.33
CA GLY A 321 71.22 14.61 17.34
C GLY A 321 70.30 15.74 17.84
N VAL A 322 70.31 16.90 17.18
CA VAL A 322 69.25 17.91 17.18
C VAL A 322 68.38 17.69 15.93
N ALA A 323 67.06 17.89 16.03
CA ALA A 323 66.18 17.77 14.87
C ALA A 323 66.26 19.04 13.99
N ASP A 324 66.07 18.90 12.68
CA ASP A 324 66.13 19.97 11.66
C ASP A 324 65.21 21.17 12.00
N GLY A 325 64.12 20.96 12.76
CA GLY A 325 63.22 22.02 13.24
C GLY A 325 63.76 22.84 14.42
N CYS A 326 64.76 22.32 15.13
CA CYS A 326 65.50 22.95 16.23
C CYS A 326 66.94 23.36 15.87
N ASP A 327 67.50 22.80 14.80
CA ASP A 327 68.89 22.95 14.36
C ASP A 327 69.25 24.44 14.18
N ALA A 328 70.20 24.93 14.98
CA ALA A 328 70.67 26.31 14.92
C ALA A 328 71.72 26.52 13.82
N CYS A 329 72.32 25.44 13.29
CA CYS A 329 73.34 25.45 12.24
C CYS A 329 73.05 24.44 11.10
N PRO A 330 72.01 24.65 10.28
CA PRO A 330 71.53 23.70 9.27
C PRO A 330 72.62 22.97 8.45
N GLY A 331 72.87 21.71 8.82
CA GLY A 331 73.87 20.85 8.16
C GLY A 331 75.24 20.74 8.82
N ALA A 332 75.40 21.25 10.05
CA ALA A 332 76.60 21.10 10.88
C ALA A 332 76.25 21.15 12.40
N PRO A 333 77.07 20.55 13.28
CA PRO A 333 76.63 20.20 14.63
C PRO A 333 76.55 21.37 15.63
N ASP A 334 75.40 21.54 16.28
CA ASP A 334 75.09 22.54 17.32
C ASP A 334 75.97 22.42 18.58
N SER A 335 76.68 21.31 18.75
CA SER A 335 77.47 20.99 19.95
C SER A 335 78.78 21.78 20.11
N ALA A 336 79.22 22.51 19.09
CA ALA A 336 80.45 23.28 19.07
C ALA A 336 80.12 24.77 19.20
N ASP A 337 80.48 25.36 20.34
CA ASP A 337 80.34 26.79 20.65
C ASP A 337 81.52 27.13 21.58
N ILE A 338 82.58 27.71 21.00
CA ILE A 338 83.87 27.93 21.67
C ILE A 338 83.86 29.15 22.61
N ASP A 339 83.11 30.19 22.28
CA ASP A 339 83.10 31.46 23.01
C ASP A 339 81.87 31.67 23.93
N LEU A 340 80.84 30.85 23.75
CA LEU A 340 79.61 30.75 24.54
C LEU A 340 78.61 31.90 24.31
N ASP A 341 78.47 32.36 23.07
CA ASP A 341 77.47 33.35 22.65
C ASP A 341 76.09 32.74 22.30
N GLY A 342 76.09 31.47 21.87
CA GLY A 342 74.89 30.70 21.51
C GLY A 342 74.72 30.42 20.01
N MET A 343 75.64 30.85 19.15
CA MET A 343 75.75 30.42 17.75
C MET A 343 76.76 29.26 17.61
N PRO A 344 76.48 28.19 16.85
CA PRO A 344 77.44 27.11 16.67
C PRO A 344 78.64 27.48 15.77
N ASP A 345 79.85 27.02 16.13
CA ASP A 345 81.15 27.32 15.51
C ASP A 345 81.17 27.20 13.95
N ASP A 346 80.39 26.27 13.39
CA ASP A 346 80.35 25.99 11.94
C ASP A 346 79.39 26.92 11.16
N CYS A 347 78.53 27.67 11.85
CA CYS A 347 77.61 28.69 11.30
C CYS A 347 77.79 30.08 11.91
N ASP A 348 78.71 30.23 12.86
CA ASP A 348 79.20 31.52 13.32
C ASP A 348 80.27 32.06 12.36
N ASP A 349 80.11 33.31 11.92
CA ASP A 349 81.14 34.02 11.15
C ASP A 349 82.40 34.30 12.01
N CYS A 350 82.27 34.22 13.34
CA CYS A 350 83.25 34.66 14.34
C CYS A 350 83.52 33.68 15.51
N PRO A 351 83.82 32.38 15.28
CA PRO A 351 83.80 31.27 16.26
C PRO A 351 84.89 31.29 17.36
N GLU A 352 85.56 32.42 17.58
CA GLU A 352 86.41 32.66 18.77
C GLU A 352 86.03 33.99 19.48
N SER A 353 84.93 34.66 19.09
CA SER A 353 84.55 36.01 19.50
C SER A 353 83.03 36.24 19.62
N ALA A 354 82.53 36.09 20.86
CA ALA A 354 81.14 36.29 21.31
C ALA A 354 80.55 37.71 21.15
N THR A 355 81.10 38.52 20.24
CA THR A 355 80.53 39.77 19.74
C THR A 355 80.01 39.63 18.32
N GLY A 356 80.34 38.56 17.61
CA GLY A 356 79.97 38.33 16.21
C GLY A 356 80.66 39.28 15.23
N ASP A 357 80.09 39.37 14.04
CA ASP A 357 80.38 40.35 12.99
C ASP A 357 79.11 41.18 12.75
N THR A 358 79.10 42.44 13.21
CA THR A 358 77.92 43.32 13.15
C THR A 358 77.66 43.89 11.74
N ASP A 359 78.66 43.95 10.86
CA ASP A 359 78.53 44.59 9.54
C ASP A 359 78.69 43.65 8.33
N GLY A 360 79.15 42.42 8.56
CA GLY A 360 79.14 41.31 7.61
C GLY A 360 80.34 41.28 6.66
N ASP A 361 81.50 41.79 7.09
CA ASP A 361 82.73 41.84 6.30
C ASP A 361 83.69 40.65 6.53
N ALA A 362 83.33 39.74 7.42
CA ALA A 362 84.12 38.62 7.94
C ALA A 362 85.31 39.02 8.85
N VAL A 363 85.20 40.13 9.58
CA VAL A 363 86.10 40.58 10.64
C VAL A 363 85.33 40.87 11.93
N CYS A 364 85.56 40.05 12.95
CA CYS A 364 84.80 40.11 14.21
C CYS A 364 84.93 41.44 14.96
N ASP A 365 83.83 41.91 15.54
CA ASP A 365 83.64 43.17 16.28
C ASP A 365 84.77 43.52 17.30
N ASP A 366 85.49 42.52 17.84
CA ASP A 366 86.57 42.72 18.83
C ASP A 366 87.96 42.98 18.21
N VAL A 367 88.15 42.58 16.95
CA VAL A 367 89.36 42.80 16.13
C VAL A 367 89.14 43.77 14.97
N ASP A 368 87.88 44.00 14.60
CA ASP A 368 87.38 45.02 13.68
C ASP A 368 88.00 46.38 13.99
N ARG A 369 88.63 46.95 12.96
CA ARG A 369 89.27 48.26 13.02
C ARG A 369 88.37 49.36 12.44
N CYS A 370 87.31 49.02 11.72
CA CYS A 370 86.39 49.94 11.08
C CYS A 370 84.87 49.66 11.22
N PRO A 371 84.32 49.69 12.45
CA PRO A 371 82.92 49.35 12.70
C PRO A 371 81.90 50.03 11.77
N GLY A 372 81.20 49.21 10.99
CA GLY A 372 80.23 49.56 9.97
C GLY A 372 80.75 49.53 8.52
N PHE A 373 81.97 49.04 8.26
CA PHE A 373 82.65 49.07 6.96
C PHE A 373 83.75 48.00 6.80
N ASP A 374 83.74 47.33 5.65
CA ASP A 374 84.70 46.28 5.25
C ASP A 374 86.19 46.65 5.47
N ASP A 375 86.79 46.01 6.48
CA ASP A 375 88.19 46.13 6.95
C ASP A 375 89.19 45.59 5.90
N THR A 376 88.73 44.84 4.88
CA THR A 376 89.54 44.31 3.78
C THR A 376 89.69 45.29 2.60
N LEU A 377 88.84 46.31 2.52
CA LEU A 377 88.91 47.36 1.51
C LEU A 377 89.93 48.44 1.90
N ASP A 378 91.14 48.32 1.35
CA ASP A 378 92.22 49.31 1.42
C ASP A 378 92.67 49.63 -0.02
N ALA A 379 92.06 50.64 -0.64
CA ALA A 379 92.22 50.93 -2.06
C ALA A 379 93.55 51.61 -2.39
N ASP A 380 94.16 52.32 -1.44
CA ASP A 380 95.44 53.03 -1.61
C ASP A 380 96.66 52.25 -1.07
N LEU A 381 96.41 51.21 -0.26
CA LEU A 381 97.35 50.29 0.38
C LEU A 381 98.22 50.93 1.48
N ASP A 382 97.72 51.94 2.22
CA ASP A 382 98.39 52.52 3.39
C ASP A 382 98.29 51.65 4.66
N GLY A 383 97.37 50.70 4.70
CA GLY A 383 97.07 49.87 5.86
C GLY A 383 96.01 50.48 6.78
N THR A 384 95.08 51.27 6.23
CA THR A 384 93.86 51.77 6.88
C THR A 384 92.68 51.46 5.96
N PRO A 385 91.61 50.83 6.45
CA PRO A 385 90.43 50.57 5.63
C PRO A 385 89.78 51.86 5.12
N ASP A 386 89.28 51.84 3.89
CA ASP A 386 88.66 52.96 3.17
C ASP A 386 87.57 53.64 4.02
N GLY A 387 86.73 52.85 4.70
CA GLY A 387 85.65 53.34 5.59
C GLY A 387 86.13 54.16 6.79
N CYS A 388 87.40 53.97 7.18
CA CYS A 388 88.03 54.61 8.34
C CYS A 388 89.06 55.67 7.98
N GLU A 389 89.19 55.99 6.69
CA GLU A 389 89.98 57.12 6.28
C GLU A 389 89.36 58.46 6.76
N PRO A 390 90.18 59.37 7.33
CA PRO A 390 89.74 60.72 7.62
C PRO A 390 89.72 61.56 6.34
N LEU A 391 88.70 61.34 5.48
CA LEU A 391 88.36 62.07 4.23
C LEU A 391 89.40 63.14 3.86
N ASP A 392 90.46 62.78 3.14
CA ASP A 392 91.51 63.75 2.83
C ASP A 392 90.97 64.82 1.87
N THR A 393 90.75 66.01 2.43
CA THR A 393 90.41 67.25 1.70
C THR A 393 91.64 67.79 0.94
N GLY A 394 92.30 66.91 0.16
CA GLY A 394 93.74 66.93 -0.06
C GLY A 394 94.25 67.24 -1.47
N ASP A 395 93.50 66.94 -2.54
CA ASP A 395 93.86 67.42 -3.89
C ASP A 395 92.67 67.89 -4.73
N THR A 396 92.87 68.99 -5.45
CA THR A 396 91.87 69.68 -6.28
C THR A 396 92.43 70.00 -7.66
N GLY A 397 91.87 69.37 -8.70
CA GLY A 397 92.03 69.72 -10.13
C GLY A 397 92.14 68.49 -11.04
N ASP A 398 91.64 68.47 -12.28
CA ASP A 398 90.99 69.49 -13.15
C ASP A 398 90.37 68.72 -14.36
N THR A 399 89.14 68.89 -14.91
CA THR A 399 88.09 69.94 -14.87
C THR A 399 86.66 69.34 -15.05
N GLY A 400 85.62 69.97 -14.50
CA GLY A 400 84.21 69.89 -14.99
C GLY A 400 83.18 69.42 -13.94
N ASP A 401 82.37 70.30 -13.35
CA ASP A 401 81.10 70.87 -13.90
C ASP A 401 80.03 69.79 -14.18
N THR A 402 78.84 69.77 -13.57
CA THR A 402 78.16 70.63 -12.56
C THR A 402 76.93 69.90 -11.99
N ASP A 403 76.56 70.19 -10.74
CA ASP A 403 75.23 70.00 -10.09
C ASP A 403 74.69 68.55 -10.02
N ALA A 404 74.65 67.85 -8.87
CA ALA A 404 73.87 68.09 -7.63
C ALA A 404 72.37 67.73 -7.73
N ASP A 405 71.99 66.74 -6.91
CA ASP A 405 70.64 66.41 -6.39
C ASP A 405 69.56 66.00 -7.44
N THR A 406 69.02 64.77 -7.49
CA THR A 406 69.07 63.58 -6.60
C THR A 406 68.83 62.28 -7.39
N ASP A 407 69.46 61.17 -6.96
CA ASP A 407 68.89 59.84 -6.62
C ASP A 407 67.57 59.38 -7.30
N SER A 408 67.39 58.11 -7.70
CA SER A 408 68.24 56.90 -7.55
C SER A 408 67.88 55.81 -8.59
N ASP A 409 68.60 54.70 -8.52
CA ASP A 409 68.22 53.34 -8.95
C ASP A 409 68.52 52.91 -10.41
N THR A 410 69.78 52.47 -10.55
CA THR A 410 70.23 51.14 -11.03
C THR A 410 69.77 50.62 -12.40
N ASP A 411 70.74 50.58 -13.35
CA ASP A 411 71.53 49.37 -13.70
C ASP A 411 70.85 47.98 -13.58
N ALA A 412 71.04 47.03 -14.50
CA ALA A 412 71.72 47.08 -15.80
C ALA A 412 71.23 45.93 -16.71
N ASP A 413 71.48 46.07 -18.02
CA ASP A 413 71.01 45.18 -19.08
C ASP A 413 71.84 43.88 -19.23
N THR A 414 71.16 42.78 -19.63
CA THR A 414 71.62 41.74 -20.60
C THR A 414 72.79 40.79 -20.21
N ASP A 415 72.89 39.54 -20.69
CA ASP A 415 72.27 38.88 -21.86
C ASP A 415 72.03 37.35 -21.64
N ALA A 416 70.87 36.88 -22.14
CA ALA A 416 70.62 35.68 -22.96
C ALA A 416 71.18 34.27 -22.63
N ASP A 417 70.28 33.28 -22.55
CA ASP A 417 70.04 32.34 -23.68
C ASP A 417 68.67 31.60 -23.56
N THR A 418 68.19 31.02 -24.66
CA THR A 418 66.81 30.53 -24.90
C THR A 418 66.52 29.07 -24.51
N ASP A 419 65.27 28.78 -24.10
CA ASP A 419 64.29 27.90 -24.79
C ASP A 419 63.04 27.76 -23.88
N ALA A 420 61.88 28.35 -24.23
CA ALA A 420 60.80 27.73 -25.00
C ALA A 420 60.09 26.53 -24.30
N ASP A 421 58.92 26.78 -23.68
CA ASP A 421 57.65 26.30 -24.25
C ASP A 421 56.39 26.90 -23.55
N THR A 422 55.31 26.91 -24.32
CA THR A 422 53.89 27.22 -24.06
C THR A 422 53.31 26.76 -22.70
N ASP A 423 52.46 27.49 -21.96
CA ASP A 423 51.06 27.89 -22.27
C ASP A 423 50.56 28.85 -21.15
N ALA A 424 49.99 30.02 -21.45
CA ALA A 424 48.57 30.31 -21.72
C ALA A 424 47.72 30.67 -20.47
N ASP A 425 47.49 31.97 -20.31
CA ASP A 425 46.43 32.70 -19.59
C ASP A 425 45.33 31.89 -18.87
N SER A 426 45.03 32.25 -17.61
CA SER A 426 43.93 33.23 -17.35
C SER A 426 43.80 33.62 -15.88
N GLU A 427 43.63 34.92 -15.66
CA GLU A 427 43.37 35.54 -14.34
C GLU A 427 41.97 35.19 -13.82
N VAL A 428 41.83 35.05 -12.50
CA VAL A 428 40.53 35.08 -11.79
C VAL A 428 40.42 36.41 -11.04
N PRO A 429 39.49 37.31 -11.39
CA PRO A 429 39.17 38.48 -10.60
C PRO A 429 38.05 38.19 -9.59
N ASP A 430 38.11 38.89 -8.46
CA ASP A 430 37.23 38.72 -7.31
C ASP A 430 35.95 39.60 -7.36
N ASP A 431 34.95 39.14 -6.60
CA ASP A 431 33.87 39.86 -5.91
C ASP A 431 32.63 40.45 -6.64
N THR A 432 31.51 40.34 -5.89
CA THR A 432 30.22 41.06 -5.92
C THR A 432 29.11 40.70 -6.92
N GLY A 433 27.91 40.43 -6.36
CA GLY A 433 26.71 41.18 -6.79
C GLY A 433 25.40 40.44 -7.10
N ASP A 434 24.62 40.10 -6.07
CA ASP A 434 23.14 40.29 -5.97
C ASP A 434 22.23 40.14 -7.22
N THR A 435 21.37 39.10 -7.25
CA THR A 435 19.91 39.29 -7.54
C THR A 435 18.99 38.23 -6.92
N ALA A 436 17.82 38.71 -6.48
CA ALA A 436 16.58 38.01 -6.06
C ALA A 436 16.11 36.83 -6.97
N ASP A 437 15.21 35.92 -6.56
CA ASP A 437 13.77 36.16 -6.31
C ASP A 437 13.07 35.03 -5.52
N LYS A 438 11.74 35.14 -5.35
CA LYS A 438 10.87 34.43 -4.40
C LYS A 438 10.08 33.26 -4.98
N GLY A 439 9.63 32.39 -4.07
CA GLY A 439 8.48 31.50 -4.24
C GLY A 439 8.88 30.03 -4.14
N GLY A 440 8.25 29.17 -3.34
CA GLY A 440 6.98 29.31 -2.64
C GLY A 440 6.03 28.19 -3.05
N CYS A 441 6.30 26.97 -2.58
CA CYS A 441 5.46 25.80 -2.84
C CYS A 441 4.45 25.59 -1.70
N GLY A 442 3.17 25.53 -2.07
CA GLY A 442 2.12 24.94 -1.24
C GLY A 442 1.67 23.63 -1.86
N CYS A 443 1.32 22.67 -1.01
CA CYS A 443 0.63 21.43 -1.39
C CYS A 443 -0.75 21.74 -2.01
N ASP A 444 -1.23 20.91 -2.95
CA ASP A 444 -2.11 19.77 -2.61
C ASP A 444 -2.73 19.02 -3.81
N THR A 445 -2.92 17.71 -3.60
CA THR A 445 -3.93 16.80 -4.19
C THR A 445 -4.03 16.56 -5.71
N SER A 446 -3.68 15.30 -6.08
CA SER A 446 -4.54 14.28 -6.73
C SER A 446 -5.53 14.65 -7.86
N ALA A 447 -5.39 13.97 -9.02
CA ALA A 447 -6.45 13.14 -9.61
C ALA A 447 -5.99 12.37 -10.89
N ASP A 448 -6.29 11.07 -10.92
CA ASP A 448 -6.63 10.17 -12.04
C ASP A 448 -6.28 10.50 -13.51
N GLY A 449 -5.85 9.46 -14.26
CA GLY A 449 -6.39 9.27 -15.61
C GLY A 449 -5.55 8.57 -16.69
N ARG A 450 -5.51 7.22 -16.66
CA ARG A 450 -5.57 6.28 -17.82
C ARG A 450 -4.95 6.72 -19.18
N GLY A 451 -3.98 5.94 -19.70
CA GLY A 451 -3.87 5.86 -21.17
C GLY A 451 -2.64 5.19 -21.81
N ALA A 452 -2.86 4.00 -22.38
CA ALA A 452 -2.26 3.51 -23.62
C ALA A 452 -0.74 3.22 -23.71
N VAL A 453 -0.42 1.95 -23.45
CA VAL A 453 0.54 1.10 -24.18
C VAL A 453 1.00 1.66 -25.54
N ALA A 454 2.31 1.84 -25.72
CA ALA A 454 2.93 2.12 -27.01
C ALA A 454 4.03 1.10 -27.35
N MET A 455 3.71 0.19 -28.27
CA MET A 455 4.62 -0.80 -28.85
C MET A 455 5.94 -0.18 -29.35
N ILE A 456 7.08 -0.68 -28.87
CA ILE A 456 8.37 -0.56 -29.56
C ILE A 456 8.93 -1.97 -29.81
N GLY A 457 8.64 -2.50 -30.99
CA GLY A 457 9.34 -3.67 -31.51
C GLY A 457 10.63 -3.25 -32.20
N LEU A 458 11.78 -3.79 -31.78
CA LEU A 458 13.02 -3.72 -32.55
C LEU A 458 13.68 -5.10 -32.66
N LEU A 459 14.07 -5.44 -33.90
CA LEU A 459 14.63 -6.74 -34.25
C LEU A 459 16.06 -6.94 -33.78
N ALA A 460 16.39 -8.16 -33.34
CA ALA A 460 17.71 -8.73 -33.53
C ALA A 460 17.62 -10.25 -33.82
N ALA A 461 17.82 -10.63 -35.08
CA ALA A 461 17.89 -12.04 -35.48
C ALA A 461 19.33 -12.45 -35.80
N VAL A 462 19.88 -13.41 -35.05
CA VAL A 462 21.10 -14.14 -35.45
C VAL A 462 20.86 -15.64 -35.25
N ALA A 463 21.23 -16.44 -36.25
CA ALA A 463 20.89 -17.85 -36.34
C ALA A 463 22.05 -18.76 -35.92
N MET A 464 21.76 -19.97 -35.41
CA MET A 464 22.44 -21.21 -35.91
C MET A 464 21.78 -22.56 -35.53
N ARG A 465 21.02 -23.11 -36.48
CA ARG A 465 21.02 -24.51 -36.97
C ARG A 465 21.33 -25.71 -36.02
N ARG A 466 20.35 -26.64 -36.02
CA ARG A 466 20.42 -28.13 -35.84
C ARG A 466 20.56 -28.60 -34.38
N ARG A 467 19.87 -29.67 -33.93
CA ARG A 467 19.61 -30.96 -34.62
C ARG A 467 18.20 -31.54 -34.35
N ARG A 468 17.82 -32.53 -35.18
CA ARG A 468 16.64 -33.40 -34.98
C ARG A 468 16.90 -34.47 -33.90
N ALA A 469 15.82 -34.89 -33.23
CA ALA A 469 15.34 -36.29 -33.10
C ALA A 469 15.16 -36.87 -31.67
N ALA A 470 13.92 -36.85 -31.19
CA ALA A 470 13.17 -37.95 -30.55
C ALA A 470 11.73 -37.41 -30.34
N ALA A 471 10.60 -37.99 -30.77
CA ALA A 471 10.17 -39.38 -30.92
C ALA A 471 9.74 -40.05 -29.61
N ARG A 472 8.59 -39.61 -29.08
CA ARG A 472 7.45 -40.54 -28.95
C ARG A 472 6.12 -39.82 -29.17
#